data_AF-A0A2E2EHK3-F1
#
_entry.id   AF-A0A2E2EHK3-F1
#
_cell.length_a   1.000
_cell.length_b   1.000
_cell.length_c   1.000
_cell.angle_alpha   90.00
_cell.angle_beta   90.00
_cell.angle_gamma   90.00
#
_symmetry.space_group_name_H-M   'P 1'
#
loop_
_entity.id
_entity.type
_entity.pdbx_description
1 polymer ?
#
loop_
_entity_poly.entity_id
_entity_poly.type
_entity_poly.pdbx_seq_one_letter_code
_entity_poly.pdbx_strand_id
1 'polypeptide(L)' 'MNDENRSVNLEDFAQMAGFPVELIKKELFADNNELKESEEVNLEELRAAMVSYLNSTMLES' A
#
# COMPACT_ATOMS: atom_id res chain seq x y z
N MET A 1 -21.92 -9.66 -1.06
CA MET A 1 -21.54 -8.23 -1.14
C MET A 1 -20.03 -8.25 -1.25
N ASN A 2 -19.47 -7.86 -2.40
CA ASN A 2 -18.04 -7.92 -2.65
C ASN A 2 -17.39 -6.64 -2.10
N ASP A 3 -16.84 -6.72 -0.89
CA ASP A 3 -16.01 -5.67 -0.30
C ASP A 3 -14.62 -5.55 -0.99
N GLU A 4 -14.31 -6.45 -1.92
CA GLU A 4 -13.03 -6.57 -2.65
C GLU A 4 -12.74 -5.39 -3.58
N ASN A 5 -13.76 -4.62 -4.00
CA ASN A 5 -13.57 -3.47 -4.88
C ASN A 5 -13.61 -2.12 -4.16
N ARG A 6 -13.47 -2.10 -2.82
CA ARG A 6 -13.35 -0.85 -2.08
C ARG A 6 -11.96 -0.26 -2.32
N SER A 7 -11.97 0.91 -2.96
CA SER A 7 -10.78 1.75 -3.12
C SER A 7 -10.52 2.51 -1.83
N VAL A 8 -9.24 2.67 -1.50
CA VAL A 8 -8.73 3.39 -0.34
C VAL A 8 -7.82 4.48 -0.87
N ASN A 9 -8.03 5.70 -0.38
CA ASN A 9 -7.11 6.78 -0.63
C ASN A 9 -5.84 6.59 0.22
N LEU A 10 -4.69 6.52 -0.44
CA LEU A 10 -3.38 6.32 0.18
C LEU A 10 -2.98 7.49 1.07
N GLU A 11 -3.38 8.71 0.75
CA GLU A 11 -3.10 9.89 1.58
C GLU A 11 -3.86 9.82 2.91
N ASP A 12 -5.15 9.52 2.88
CA ASP A 12 -5.96 9.29 4.09
C ASP A 12 -5.37 8.15 4.94
N PHE A 13 -5.03 7.03 4.29
CA PHE A 13 -4.39 5.90 4.97
C PHE A 13 -3.06 6.30 5.62
N ALA A 14 -2.22 7.05 4.90
CA ALA A 14 -0.94 7.51 5.39
C ALA A 14 -1.08 8.44 6.61
N GLN A 15 -2.03 9.37 6.55
CA GLN A 15 -2.37 10.26 7.66
C GLN A 15 -2.85 9.46 8.89
N MET A 16 -3.71 8.46 8.69
CA MET A 16 -4.18 7.59 9.78
C MET A 16 -3.06 6.74 10.39
N ALA A 17 -2.15 6.24 9.56
CA ALA A 17 -1.02 5.43 10.01
C ALA A 17 0.11 6.28 10.64
N GLY A 18 0.08 7.61 10.45
CA GLY A 18 1.11 8.52 10.96
C GLY A 18 2.41 8.51 10.16
N PHE A 19 2.35 8.10 8.89
CA PHE A 19 3.50 8.06 8.00
C PHE A 19 3.30 8.99 6.80
N PRO A 20 4.38 9.52 6.20
CA PRO A 20 4.29 10.24 4.94
C PRO A 20 3.78 9.33 3.81
N VAL A 21 2.85 9.81 2.99
CA VAL A 21 2.32 9.04 1.85
C VAL A 21 3.42 8.62 0.87
N GLU A 22 4.45 9.45 0.68
CA GLU A 22 5.61 9.13 -0.15
C GLU A 22 6.39 7.91 0.37
N LEU A 23 6.48 7.76 1.70
CA LEU A 23 7.16 6.63 2.33
C LEU A 23 6.34 5.36 2.15
N ILE A 24 5.01 5.42 2.28
CA ILE A 24 4.14 4.27 2.02
C ILE A 24 4.23 3.86 0.54
N LYS A 25 4.15 4.81 -0.39
CA LYS A 25 4.29 4.56 -1.84
C LYS A 25 5.62 3.88 -2.15
N LYS A 26 6.72 4.38 -1.56
CA LYS A 26 8.04 3.79 -1.73
C LYS A 26 8.13 2.38 -1.12
N GLU A 27 7.77 2.20 0.14
CA GLU A 27 8.05 0.92 0.82
C GLU A 27 7.08 -0.20 0.39
N LEU A 28 5.82 0.14 0.09
CA LEU A 28 4.81 -0.85 -0.26
C LEU A 28 4.71 -1.07 -1.79
N PHE A 29 5.04 -0.06 -2.59
CA PHE A 29 4.80 -0.08 -4.04
C PHE A 29 6.04 0.23 -4.90
N ALA A 30 7.27 0.33 -4.33
CA ALA A 30 8.47 0.63 -5.12
C ALA A 30 8.76 -0.35 -6.28
N ASP A 31 8.40 -1.62 -6.15
CA ASP A 31 8.61 -2.64 -7.19
C ASP A 31 7.46 -2.68 -8.22
N ASN A 32 6.26 -2.26 -7.83
CA ASN A 32 5.11 -2.20 -8.71
C ASN A 32 4.97 -0.78 -9.24
N ASN A 33 5.63 -0.53 -10.38
CA ASN A 33 5.62 0.68 -11.20
C ASN A 33 4.21 1.05 -11.75
N GLU A 34 3.15 0.63 -11.07
CA GLU A 34 1.74 0.65 -11.47
C GLU A 34 0.89 1.63 -10.65
N LEU A 35 1.44 2.30 -9.63
CA LEU A 35 0.82 3.53 -9.09
C LEU A 35 1.01 4.67 -10.09
N LYS A 36 0.40 4.54 -11.26
CA LYS A 36 0.26 5.58 -12.26
C LYS A 36 -0.72 6.61 -11.73
N GLU A 37 -0.21 7.62 -11.03
CA GLU A 37 -0.87 8.89 -10.69
C GLU A 37 -2.12 8.82 -9.81
N SER A 38 -2.80 7.67 -9.70
CA SER A 38 -3.94 7.47 -8.84
C SER A 38 -3.50 7.23 -7.40
N GLU A 39 -4.02 8.06 -6.50
CA GLU A 39 -3.86 7.94 -5.05
C GLU A 39 -4.86 6.95 -4.44
N GLU A 40 -5.71 6.36 -5.28
CA GLU A 40 -6.66 5.33 -4.92
C GLU A 40 -6.08 3.96 -5.26
N VAL A 41 -5.98 3.10 -4.24
CA VAL A 41 -5.59 1.69 -4.37
C VAL A 41 -6.73 0.81 -3.88
N ASN A 42 -6.91 -0.37 -4.45
CA ASN A 42 -7.89 -1.28 -3.89
C ASN A 42 -7.37 -1.91 -2.58
N LEU A 43 -8.28 -2.35 -1.72
CA LEU A 43 -7.91 -2.98 -0.44
C LEU A 43 -7.07 -4.25 -0.59
N GLU A 44 -7.29 -5.03 -1.66
CA GLU A 44 -6.53 -6.25 -1.91
C GLU A 44 -5.07 -5.94 -2.26
N GLU A 45 -4.83 -4.96 -3.11
CA GLU A 45 -3.51 -4.46 -3.52
C GLU A 45 -2.76 -3.91 -2.31
N LEU A 46 -3.42 -3.07 -1.51
CA LEU A 46 -2.83 -2.54 -0.28
C LEU A 46 -2.45 -3.68 0.68
N ARG A 47 -3.35 -4.65 0.88
CA ARG A 47 -3.09 -5.80 1.74
C ARG A 47 -1.93 -6.65 1.22
N ALA A 48 -1.90 -6.93 -0.08
CA ALA A 48 -0.83 -7.70 -0.72
C ALA A 48 0.52 -6.99 -0.56
N ALA A 49 0.56 -5.68 -0.79
CA ALA A 49 1.75 -4.86 -0.65
C ALA A 49 2.27 -4.86 0.81
N MET A 50 1.39 -4.70 1.79
CA MET A 50 1.75 -4.78 3.21
C MET A 50 2.30 -6.16 3.61
N VAL A 51 1.67 -7.25 3.17
CA VAL A 51 2.14 -8.62 3.44
C VAL A 51 3.49 -8.87 2.77
N SER A 52 3.67 -8.40 1.54
CA SER A 52 4.93 -8.48 0.82
C SER A 52 6.05 -7.76 1.58
N TYR A 53 5.79 -6.54 2.03
CA TYR A 53 6.73 -5.76 2.84
C TYR A 53 7.13 -6.49 4.12
N LEU A 54 6.14 -7.00 4.87
CA LEU A 54 6.40 -7.79 6.08
C LEU A 54 7.28 -9.01 5.80
N ASN A 55 6.98 -9.77 4.75
CA ASN A 55 7.77 -10.93 4.35
C ASN A 55 9.22 -10.55 4.00
N SER A 56 9.42 -9.45 3.26
CA SER A 56 10.76 -8.94 2.93
C SER A 56 11.54 -8.55 4.18
N THR A 57 10.91 -7.85 5.14
CA THR A 57 11.57 -7.48 6.40
C THR A 57 11.89 -8.68 7.31
N MET A 58 11.09 -9.77 7.24
CA MET A 58 11.32 -10.99 8.01
C MET A 58 12.45 -11.86 7.44
N LEU A 59 12.73 -11.75 6.13
CA LEU A 59 13.82 -12.49 5.46
C LEU A 59 15.20 -11.82 5.60
N GLU A 60 15.25 -10.56 6.03
CA GLU A 60 16.49 -9.83 6.32
C GLU A 60 16.97 -9.98 7.79
N SER A 61 16.42 -10.93 8.56
CA SER A 61 16.83 -11.26 9.95
C SER A 61 17.58 -12.58 10.08
#